data_AF-A0A7Y4WAQ3-F1
#
_entry.id   AF-A0A7Y4WAQ3-F1
#
_cell.length_a   1.000
_cell.length_b   1.000
_cell.length_c   1.000
_cell.angle_alpha   90.00
_cell.angle_beta   90.00
_cell.angle_gamma   90.00
#
_symmetry.space_group_name_H-M   'P 1'
#
loop_
_entity.id
_entity.type
_entity.pdbx_description
1 polymer ?
#
loop_
_entity_poly.entity_id
_entity_poly.type
_entity_poly.pdbx_seq_one_letter_code
_entity_poly.pdbx_strand_id
1 'polypeptide(L)'
;MSINRLLDIGKSALFTAQQGISVAGHNIANVNTPGYSRQQVTQAENRAENGSPGQIGTGVHAEAIRRSFDSFVDAQLLASRERLGEFTASSKALAQLEPLFGDAQNQGIGAGLNEFFSALQDVATNPNDLSARTVFLSKATTLADRFNRSAADLTAAQESIDRQVGQTITDVNRLTSQIAGLNAKIFEAESSGQQANDLRDQRGLALADLGELIEVSSIEDATGQLTVSAGRGQVLVDKDRTYQLVGVPNLSNNGLLDVHYDVGAGSTTNLSSVIQSGRLKGLLDVRDQTIPGLRTSLDTLTSEVVAQVNQQHRLGFGLDGSTNQDFFSPAGTTARTIAVSLTDVRKIAASSTAAGVPGNNANALTLAGLRSQDSVPLGSVTFQEYYSTVAGSFGSIAQGVEGNLKVQQILHDQLTSQRASVSGVSMDEELANLLQYQRSFEAASRMIVVADELFQTILSMKR
;
A
#
# COMPACT_ATOMS: atom_id res chain seq x y z
N MET A 1 -47.04 -37.47 -34.67
CA MET A 1 -45.60 -37.16 -34.46
C MET A 1 -45.25 -35.68 -34.57
N SER A 2 -46.01 -34.79 -35.25
CA SER A 2 -45.66 -33.35 -35.30
C SER A 2 -46.07 -32.55 -34.04
N ILE A 3 -47.16 -32.92 -33.37
CA ILE A 3 -47.64 -32.21 -32.17
C ILE A 3 -46.73 -32.43 -30.96
N ASN A 4 -46.25 -33.66 -30.72
CA ASN A 4 -45.25 -33.92 -29.67
C ASN A 4 -43.98 -33.08 -29.88
N ARG A 5 -43.54 -32.91 -31.14
CA ARG A 5 -42.39 -32.05 -31.47
C ARG A 5 -42.66 -30.57 -31.21
N LEU A 6 -43.87 -30.09 -31.48
CA LEU A 6 -44.30 -28.73 -31.15
C LEU A 6 -44.31 -28.49 -29.63
N LEU A 7 -44.77 -29.49 -28.86
CA LEU A 7 -44.68 -29.52 -27.39
C LEU A 7 -43.23 -29.52 -26.90
N ASP A 8 -42.36 -30.32 -27.50
CA ASP A 8 -40.94 -30.41 -27.11
C ASP A 8 -40.18 -29.11 -27.39
N ILE A 9 -40.41 -28.47 -28.54
CA ILE A 9 -39.87 -27.15 -28.88
C ILE A 9 -40.42 -26.08 -27.93
N GLY A 10 -41.72 -26.09 -27.67
CA GLY A 10 -42.36 -25.17 -26.72
C GLY A 10 -41.78 -25.34 -25.31
N LYS A 11 -41.61 -26.58 -24.86
CA LYS A 11 -41.00 -26.92 -23.56
C LYS A 11 -39.55 -26.45 -23.48
N SER A 12 -38.73 -26.71 -24.49
CA SER A 12 -37.32 -26.34 -24.49
C SER A 12 -37.13 -24.81 -24.52
N ALA A 13 -37.95 -24.11 -25.31
CA ALA A 13 -37.99 -22.65 -25.35
C ALA A 13 -38.45 -22.05 -24.01
N LEU A 14 -39.45 -22.64 -23.37
CA LEU A 14 -39.96 -22.20 -22.07
C LEU A 14 -38.89 -22.33 -20.98
N PHE A 15 -38.19 -23.46 -20.89
CA PHE A 15 -37.10 -23.65 -19.93
C PHE A 15 -35.93 -22.70 -20.18
N THR A 16 -35.54 -22.51 -21.44
CA THR A 16 -34.45 -21.60 -21.80
C THR A 16 -34.80 -20.15 -21.45
N ALA A 17 -36.04 -19.73 -21.71
CA ALA A 17 -36.53 -18.41 -21.33
C ALA A 17 -36.60 -18.23 -19.80
N GLN A 18 -37.04 -19.25 -19.06
CA GLN A 18 -37.02 -19.23 -17.59
C GLN A 18 -35.60 -19.06 -17.03
N GLN A 19 -34.62 -19.75 -17.62
CA GLN A 19 -33.22 -19.59 -17.24
C GLN A 19 -32.71 -18.18 -17.53
N GLY A 20 -33.07 -17.62 -18.68
CA GLY A 20 -32.77 -16.23 -19.05
C GLY A 20 -33.35 -15.21 -18.06
N ILE A 21 -34.62 -15.39 -17.64
CA ILE A 21 -35.25 -14.55 -16.60
C ILE A 21 -34.47 -14.66 -15.28
N SER A 22 -34.10 -15.88 -14.88
CA SER A 22 -33.36 -16.09 -13.63
C SER A 22 -31.99 -15.41 -13.65
N VAL A 23 -31.25 -15.50 -14.77
CA VAL A 23 -29.92 -14.87 -14.91
C VAL A 23 -30.04 -13.35 -14.95
N ALA A 24 -31.00 -12.80 -15.69
CA ALA A 24 -31.24 -11.35 -15.70
C ALA A 24 -31.63 -10.83 -14.31
N GLY A 25 -32.51 -11.55 -13.60
CA GLY A 25 -32.86 -11.24 -12.21
C GLY A 25 -31.65 -11.32 -11.27
N HIS A 26 -30.78 -12.32 -11.45
CA HIS A 26 -29.55 -12.46 -10.66
C HIS A 26 -28.57 -11.31 -10.91
N ASN A 27 -28.39 -10.89 -12.17
CA ASN A 27 -27.57 -9.74 -12.53
C ASN A 27 -28.12 -8.45 -11.89
N ILE A 28 -29.43 -8.19 -12.02
CA ILE A 28 -30.08 -7.02 -11.43
C ILE A 28 -29.90 -7.00 -9.91
N ALA A 29 -30.09 -8.13 -9.24
CA ALA A 29 -29.92 -8.23 -7.80
C ALA A 29 -28.49 -7.96 -7.34
N ASN A 30 -27.50 -8.30 -8.16
CA ASN A 30 -26.07 -8.18 -7.84
C ASN A 30 -25.37 -6.97 -8.49
N VAL A 31 -26.12 -6.04 -9.10
CA VAL A 31 -25.55 -4.85 -9.78
C VAL A 31 -24.64 -4.03 -8.87
N ASN A 32 -24.92 -3.99 -7.57
CA ASN A 32 -24.16 -3.24 -6.57
C ASN A 32 -23.19 -4.13 -5.75
N THR A 33 -23.07 -5.42 -6.08
CA THR A 33 -22.18 -6.34 -5.37
C THR A 33 -20.74 -6.16 -5.89
N PRO A 34 -19.78 -5.76 -5.04
CA PRO A 34 -18.40 -5.56 -5.47
C PRO A 34 -17.78 -6.83 -6.04
N GLY A 35 -17.11 -6.71 -7.19
CA GLY A 35 -16.44 -7.83 -7.86
C GLY A 35 -17.35 -8.73 -8.70
N TYR A 36 -18.68 -8.55 -8.66
CA TYR A 36 -19.62 -9.31 -9.47
C TYR A 36 -19.38 -9.06 -10.97
N SER A 37 -19.36 -10.14 -11.75
CA SER A 37 -19.29 -10.07 -13.21
C SER A 37 -20.64 -10.43 -13.81
N ARG A 38 -21.13 -9.64 -14.76
CA ARG A 38 -22.36 -9.93 -15.50
C ARG A 38 -22.35 -11.35 -16.05
N GLN A 39 -23.44 -12.08 -15.85
CA GLN A 39 -23.60 -13.44 -16.36
C GLN A 39 -24.51 -13.45 -17.59
N GLN A 40 -24.19 -14.30 -18.57
CA GLN A 40 -24.97 -14.44 -19.80
C GLN A 40 -25.27 -15.92 -20.07
N VAL A 41 -26.52 -16.19 -20.43
CA VAL A 41 -26.95 -17.50 -20.93
C VAL A 41 -26.50 -17.65 -22.38
N THR A 42 -25.62 -18.61 -22.65
CA THR A 42 -25.31 -19.06 -24.01
C THR A 42 -26.36 -20.07 -24.43
N GLN A 43 -27.05 -19.81 -25.54
CA GLN A 43 -28.07 -20.70 -26.08
C GLN A 43 -27.49 -21.48 -27.25
N ALA A 44 -27.82 -22.77 -27.32
CA ALA A 44 -27.45 -23.63 -28.44
C ALA A 44 -28.70 -24.31 -29.02
N GLU A 45 -28.70 -24.49 -30.33
CA GLU A 45 -29.75 -25.24 -31.02
C GLU A 45 -29.66 -26.72 -30.62
N ASN A 46 -30.81 -27.34 -30.38
CA ASN A 46 -30.89 -28.77 -30.21
C ASN A 46 -30.55 -29.47 -31.54
N ARG A 47 -29.96 -30.68 -31.48
CA ARG A 47 -29.63 -31.44 -32.69
C ARG A 47 -30.88 -31.65 -33.55
N ALA A 48 -30.82 -31.18 -34.80
CA ALA A 48 -31.89 -31.36 -35.75
C ALA A 48 -32.12 -32.85 -36.06
N GLU A 49 -33.39 -33.23 -36.19
CA GLU A 49 -33.77 -34.58 -36.61
C GLU A 49 -33.89 -34.62 -38.14
N ASN A 50 -33.37 -35.69 -38.75
CA ASN A 50 -33.53 -35.92 -40.18
C ASN A 50 -34.98 -36.31 -40.49
N GLY A 51 -35.64 -35.56 -41.37
CA GLY A 51 -37.00 -35.83 -41.84
C GLY A 51 -37.16 -35.55 -43.33
N SER A 52 -38.39 -35.70 -43.83
CA SER A 52 -38.81 -35.25 -45.17
C SER A 52 -39.72 -34.04 -44.98
N PRO A 53 -39.46 -32.87 -45.59
CA PRO A 53 -38.59 -32.61 -46.76
C PRO A 53 -37.13 -32.21 -46.45
N GLY A 54 -36.68 -32.25 -45.19
CA GLY A 54 -35.31 -31.90 -44.80
C GLY A 54 -35.06 -32.05 -43.30
N GLN A 55 -33.94 -31.51 -42.81
CA GLN A 55 -33.66 -31.42 -41.38
C GLN A 55 -34.67 -30.50 -40.68
N ILE A 56 -35.20 -30.96 -39.56
CA ILE A 56 -36.20 -30.24 -38.77
C ILE A 56 -35.58 -29.94 -37.40
N GLY A 57 -35.58 -28.68 -37.00
CA GLY A 57 -35.05 -28.24 -35.71
C GLY A 57 -35.88 -28.77 -34.54
N THR A 58 -35.21 -29.08 -33.43
CA THR A 58 -35.80 -29.62 -32.19
C THR A 58 -35.82 -28.59 -31.07
N GLY A 59 -35.69 -27.30 -31.42
CA GLY A 59 -35.75 -26.17 -30.49
C GLY A 59 -34.37 -25.72 -30.00
N VAL A 60 -34.36 -25.02 -28.86
CA VAL A 60 -33.17 -24.45 -28.24
C VAL A 60 -33.02 -24.94 -26.80
N HIS A 61 -31.80 -24.97 -26.29
CA HIS A 61 -31.50 -25.14 -24.86
C HIS A 61 -30.47 -24.11 -24.39
N ALA A 62 -30.43 -23.86 -23.09
CA ALA A 62 -29.32 -23.15 -22.44
C ALA A 62 -28.11 -24.09 -22.35
N GLU A 63 -27.03 -23.78 -23.06
CA GLU A 63 -25.78 -24.57 -23.08
C GLU A 63 -24.95 -24.30 -21.82
N ALA A 64 -24.77 -23.02 -21.48
CA ALA A 64 -23.95 -22.59 -20.35
C ALA A 64 -24.36 -21.21 -19.84
N ILE A 65 -23.99 -20.91 -18.59
CA ILE A 65 -24.08 -19.56 -18.02
C ILE A 65 -22.65 -19.08 -17.81
N ARG A 66 -22.19 -18.17 -18.67
CA ARG A 66 -20.81 -17.68 -18.64
C ARG A 66 -20.76 -16.29 -18.03
N ARG A 67 -19.70 -16.00 -17.27
CA ARG A 67 -19.37 -14.61 -16.91
C ARG A 67 -18.86 -13.85 -18.13
N SER A 68 -19.29 -12.61 -18.27
CA SER A 68 -18.67 -11.62 -19.14
C SER A 68 -17.40 -11.12 -18.45
N PHE A 69 -16.24 -11.50 -18.95
CA PHE A 69 -14.95 -11.25 -18.32
C PHE A 69 -13.87 -11.04 -19.38
N ASP A 70 -13.04 -10.02 -19.19
CA ASP A 70 -11.86 -9.76 -20.01
C ASP A 70 -10.60 -9.97 -19.15
N SER A 71 -9.88 -11.06 -19.44
CA SER A 71 -8.67 -11.44 -18.71
C SER A 71 -7.57 -10.39 -18.78
N PHE A 72 -7.50 -9.63 -19.88
CA PHE A 72 -6.46 -8.62 -20.06
C PHE A 72 -6.76 -7.38 -19.23
N VAL A 73 -8.00 -6.91 -19.22
CA VAL A 73 -8.41 -5.76 -18.38
C VAL A 73 -8.26 -6.09 -16.90
N ASP A 74 -8.64 -7.30 -16.47
CA ASP A 74 -8.48 -7.69 -15.07
C ASP A 74 -7.01 -7.88 -14.65
N ALA A 75 -6.14 -8.37 -15.54
CA ALA A 75 -4.70 -8.39 -15.29
C ALA A 75 -4.10 -6.98 -15.16
N GLN A 76 -4.53 -6.03 -15.99
CA GLN A 76 -4.13 -4.63 -15.88
C GLN A 76 -4.65 -3.98 -14.59
N LEU A 77 -5.88 -4.30 -14.20
CA LEU A 77 -6.49 -3.79 -12.97
C LEU A 77 -5.76 -4.32 -11.73
N LEU A 78 -5.37 -5.59 -11.72
CA LEU A 78 -4.56 -6.19 -10.66
C LEU A 78 -3.22 -5.48 -10.51
N ALA A 79 -2.46 -5.33 -11.59
CA ALA A 79 -1.18 -4.60 -11.58
C ALA A 79 -1.34 -3.13 -11.16
N SER A 80 -2.47 -2.51 -11.51
CA SER A 80 -2.81 -1.16 -11.07
C SER A 80 -3.08 -1.08 -9.56
N ARG A 81 -3.78 -2.08 -9.00
CA ARG A 81 -4.04 -2.19 -7.55
C ARG A 81 -2.76 -2.40 -6.75
N GLU A 82 -1.82 -3.20 -7.25
CA GLU A 82 -0.52 -3.43 -6.61
C GLU A 82 0.23 -2.11 -6.37
N ARG A 83 0.37 -1.31 -7.43
CA ARG A 83 1.02 0.01 -7.32
C ARG A 83 0.22 1.00 -6.48
N LEU A 84 -1.10 0.92 -6.52
CA LEU A 84 -1.97 1.75 -5.69
C LEU A 84 -1.75 1.45 -4.20
N GLY A 85 -1.67 0.16 -3.85
CA GLY A 85 -1.34 -0.30 -2.50
C GLY A 85 0.03 0.18 -2.04
N GLU A 86 1.04 0.08 -2.92
CA GLU A 86 2.40 0.59 -2.67
C GLU A 86 2.41 2.09 -2.36
N PHE A 87 1.92 2.94 -3.28
CA PHE A 87 1.99 4.39 -3.09
C PHE A 87 1.08 4.88 -1.96
N THR A 88 -0.05 4.22 -1.71
CA THR A 88 -0.92 4.53 -0.57
C THR A 88 -0.19 4.26 0.75
N ALA A 89 0.51 3.13 0.84
CA ALA A 89 1.30 2.78 2.02
C ALA A 89 2.45 3.76 2.24
N SER A 90 3.22 4.03 1.19
CA SER A 90 4.34 4.97 1.22
C SER A 90 3.88 6.37 1.60
N SER A 91 2.81 6.88 0.98
CA SER A 91 2.27 8.22 1.29
C SER A 91 1.86 8.34 2.76
N LYS A 92 1.11 7.35 3.30
CA LYS A 92 0.71 7.35 4.71
C LYS A 92 1.91 7.25 5.65
N ALA A 93 2.90 6.43 5.33
CA ALA A 93 4.11 6.27 6.14
C ALA A 93 4.97 7.54 6.14
N LEU A 94 5.12 8.20 4.99
CA LEU A 94 5.84 9.48 4.87
C LEU A 94 5.08 10.61 5.60
N ALA A 95 3.75 10.66 5.50
CA ALA A 95 2.94 11.63 6.22
C ALA A 95 3.10 11.56 7.75
N GLN A 96 3.42 10.37 8.31
CA GLN A 96 3.75 10.23 9.74
C GLN A 96 5.08 10.88 10.11
N LEU A 97 5.98 11.08 9.14
CA LEU A 97 7.30 11.68 9.33
C LEU A 97 7.30 13.19 9.05
N GLU A 98 6.30 13.74 8.35
CA GLU A 98 6.19 15.17 8.04
C GLU A 98 6.27 16.10 9.28
N PRO A 99 5.65 15.77 10.43
CA PRO A 99 5.74 16.63 11.62
C PRO A 99 7.18 16.86 12.10
N LEU A 100 8.12 15.98 11.77
CA LEU A 100 9.54 16.12 12.13
C LEU A 100 10.22 17.30 11.43
N PHE A 101 9.72 17.66 10.25
CA PHE A 101 10.28 18.72 9.40
C PHE A 101 9.40 19.97 9.37
N GLY A 102 8.24 19.95 10.03
CA GLY A 102 7.28 21.05 10.04
C GLY A 102 7.82 22.31 10.71
N ASP A 103 8.04 23.36 9.91
CA ASP A 103 8.48 24.68 10.39
C ASP A 103 7.30 25.58 10.80
N ALA A 104 6.05 25.12 10.64
CA ALA A 104 4.82 25.90 10.84
C ALA A 104 4.64 26.46 12.27
N GLN A 105 5.48 26.06 13.23
CA GLN A 105 5.47 26.58 14.60
C GLN A 105 6.87 26.89 15.17
N ASN A 106 7.92 27.05 14.34
CA ASN A 106 9.32 27.18 14.80
C ASN A 106 9.80 26.03 15.72
N GLN A 107 9.19 24.85 15.60
CA GLN A 107 9.49 23.69 16.46
C GLN A 107 10.60 22.78 15.89
N GLY A 108 10.97 22.96 14.62
CA GLY A 108 12.01 22.15 13.96
C GLY A 108 13.43 22.38 14.50
N ILE A 109 14.35 21.50 14.07
CA ILE A 109 15.78 21.59 14.42
C ILE A 109 16.41 22.87 13.85
N GLY A 110 16.03 23.29 12.64
CA GLY A 110 16.52 24.55 12.04
C GLY A 110 16.22 25.78 12.90
N ALA A 111 14.99 25.91 13.42
CA ALA A 111 14.66 26.96 14.37
C ALA A 111 15.49 26.84 15.66
N GLY A 112 15.73 25.62 16.14
CA GLY A 112 16.58 25.37 17.31
C GLY A 112 18.03 25.81 17.10
N LEU A 113 18.60 25.57 15.92
CA LEU A 113 19.95 26.03 15.55
C LEU A 113 19.99 27.57 15.53
N ASN A 114 18.99 28.21 14.94
CA ASN A 114 18.90 29.67 14.92
C ASN A 114 18.79 30.26 16.34
N GLU A 115 17.97 29.68 17.21
CA GLU A 115 17.83 30.11 18.61
C GLU A 115 19.14 29.91 19.39
N PHE A 116 19.83 28.78 19.19
CA PHE A 116 21.11 28.48 19.82
C PHE A 116 22.19 29.51 19.46
N PHE A 117 22.39 29.78 18.16
CA PHE A 117 23.40 30.74 17.71
C PHE A 117 23.02 32.19 18.04
N SER A 118 21.72 32.52 18.06
CA SER A 118 21.27 33.85 18.49
C SER A 118 21.56 34.09 19.97
N ALA A 119 21.27 33.12 20.85
CA ALA A 119 21.60 33.24 22.26
C ALA A 119 23.12 33.30 22.51
N LEU A 120 23.91 32.63 21.67
CA LEU A 120 25.38 32.72 21.71
C LEU A 120 25.89 34.09 21.27
N GLN A 121 25.25 34.72 20.28
CA GLN A 121 25.52 36.10 19.90
C GLN A 121 25.19 37.07 21.06
N ASP A 122 24.12 36.83 21.82
CA ASP A 122 23.80 37.62 23.00
C ASP A 122 24.91 37.51 24.07
N VAL A 123 25.44 36.31 24.30
CA VAL A 123 26.61 36.11 25.17
C VAL A 123 27.85 36.81 24.61
N ALA A 124 28.05 36.84 23.29
CA ALA A 124 29.16 37.57 22.68
C ALA A 124 29.03 39.09 22.87
N THR A 125 27.82 39.64 22.81
CA THR A 125 27.62 41.09 23.06
C THR A 125 27.76 41.45 24.53
N ASN A 126 27.38 40.56 25.45
CA ASN A 126 27.43 40.77 26.90
C ASN A 126 28.12 39.60 27.63
N PRO A 127 29.46 39.43 27.49
CA PRO A 127 30.17 38.24 27.95
C PRO A 127 30.20 38.09 29.47
N ASN A 128 29.97 39.16 30.24
CA ASN A 128 29.94 39.13 31.71
C ASN A 128 28.53 38.90 32.28
N ASP A 129 27.47 38.95 31.46
CA ASP A 129 26.10 38.80 31.94
C ASP A 129 25.76 37.32 32.18
N LEU A 130 25.44 36.99 33.43
CA LEU A 130 25.01 35.65 33.83
C LEU A 130 23.63 35.30 33.26
N SER A 131 22.78 36.29 33.01
CA SER A 131 21.44 36.09 32.46
C SER A 131 21.52 35.61 31.01
N ALA A 132 22.29 36.32 30.17
CA ALA A 132 22.57 35.91 28.78
C ALA A 132 23.15 34.49 28.70
N ARG A 133 24.11 34.15 29.57
CA ARG A 133 24.72 32.81 29.65
C ARG A 133 23.72 31.72 30.07
N THR A 134 22.81 32.05 30.99
CA THR A 134 21.74 31.13 31.41
C THR A 134 20.76 30.88 30.27
N VAL A 135 20.39 31.91 29.51
CA VAL A 135 19.54 31.78 28.32
C VAL A 135 20.24 30.92 27.26
N PHE A 136 21.53 31.17 26.98
CA PHE A 136 22.28 30.35 26.04
C PHE A 136 22.34 28.88 26.44
N LEU A 137 22.64 28.58 27.70
CA LEU A 137 22.64 27.20 28.20
C LEU A 137 21.27 26.54 28.06
N SER A 138 20.19 27.27 28.37
CA SER A 138 18.81 26.79 28.18
C SER A 138 18.50 26.49 26.71
N LYS A 139 18.87 27.39 25.78
CA LYS A 139 18.68 27.18 24.33
C LYS A 139 19.50 26.01 23.79
N ALA A 140 20.71 25.80 24.31
CA ALA A 140 21.52 24.62 24.00
C ALA A 140 20.86 23.30 24.44
N THR A 141 20.32 23.27 25.65
CA THR A 141 19.56 22.10 26.15
C THR A 141 18.32 21.86 25.30
N THR A 142 17.57 22.91 24.97
CA THR A 142 16.40 22.80 24.08
C THR A 142 16.79 22.28 22.69
N LEU A 143 17.92 22.69 22.13
CA LEU A 143 18.41 22.16 20.84
C LEU A 143 18.73 20.67 20.95
N ALA A 144 19.46 20.25 21.99
CA ALA A 144 19.76 18.84 22.23
C ALA A 144 18.46 18.01 22.40
N ASP A 145 17.48 18.52 23.15
CA ASP A 145 16.18 17.88 23.32
C ASP A 145 15.41 17.75 22.01
N ARG A 146 15.48 18.74 21.11
CA ARG A 146 14.85 18.66 19.78
C ARG A 146 15.47 17.53 18.95
N PHE A 147 16.79 17.42 18.90
CA PHE A 147 17.46 16.28 18.24
C PHE A 147 17.05 14.93 18.85
N ASN A 148 17.06 14.83 20.19
CA ASN A 148 16.71 13.60 20.89
C ASN A 148 15.26 13.17 20.60
N ARG A 149 14.32 14.12 20.57
CA ARG A 149 12.92 13.87 20.21
C ARG A 149 12.78 13.43 18.76
N SER A 150 13.40 14.13 17.81
CA SER A 150 13.35 13.72 16.40
C SER A 150 13.91 12.32 16.17
N ALA A 151 14.98 11.94 16.87
CA ALA A 151 15.53 10.58 16.82
C ALA A 151 14.59 9.53 17.44
N ALA A 152 13.92 9.87 18.54
CA ALA A 152 12.92 9.01 19.17
C ALA A 152 11.69 8.82 18.27
N ASP A 153 11.20 9.89 17.64
CA ASP A 153 10.05 9.85 16.74
C ASP A 153 10.35 9.02 15.48
N LEU A 154 11.55 9.15 14.89
CA LEU A 154 11.99 8.29 13.78
C LEU A 154 12.02 6.81 14.19
N THR A 155 12.46 6.51 15.41
CA THR A 155 12.49 5.13 15.94
C THR A 155 11.06 4.61 16.14
N ALA A 156 10.18 5.41 16.74
CA ALA A 156 8.78 5.05 16.96
C ALA A 156 8.02 4.84 15.63
N ALA A 157 8.30 5.67 14.62
CA ALA A 157 7.75 5.50 13.28
C ALA A 157 8.26 4.21 12.63
N GLN A 158 9.55 3.90 12.76
CA GLN A 158 10.14 2.66 12.23
C GLN A 158 9.47 1.41 12.84
N GLU A 159 9.30 1.38 14.16
CA GLU A 159 8.61 0.29 14.88
C GLU A 159 7.12 0.21 14.52
N SER A 160 6.46 1.35 14.32
CA SER A 160 5.06 1.40 13.88
C SER A 160 4.88 0.79 12.50
N ILE A 161 5.78 1.12 11.57
CA ILE A 161 5.78 0.54 10.22
C ILE A 161 6.10 -0.95 10.27
N ASP A 162 7.03 -1.39 11.13
CA ASP A 162 7.35 -2.81 11.32
C ASP A 162 6.15 -3.63 11.80
N ARG A 163 5.37 -3.10 12.76
CA ARG A 163 4.10 -3.72 13.17
C ARG A 163 3.11 -3.82 12.01
N GLN A 164 3.05 -2.81 11.14
CA GLN A 164 2.20 -2.85 9.94
C GLN A 164 2.68 -3.89 8.91
N VAL A 165 3.99 -4.10 8.78
CA VAL A 165 4.57 -5.17 7.96
C VAL A 165 4.10 -6.54 8.49
N GLY A 166 4.22 -6.78 9.80
CA GLY A 166 3.72 -8.02 10.43
C GLY A 166 2.22 -8.27 10.24
N GLN A 167 1.40 -7.21 10.37
CA GLN A 167 -0.04 -7.29 10.09
C GLN A 167 -0.31 -7.60 8.61
N THR A 168 0.42 -6.96 7.69
CA THR A 168 0.29 -7.19 6.25
C THR A 168 0.62 -8.63 5.88
N ILE A 169 1.66 -9.22 6.48
CA ILE A 169 2.00 -10.66 6.32
C ILE A 169 0.84 -11.54 6.77
N THR A 170 0.23 -11.21 7.92
CA THR A 170 -0.93 -11.96 8.45
C THR A 170 -2.12 -11.89 7.49
N ASP A 171 -2.40 -10.71 6.94
CA ASP A 171 -3.48 -10.51 5.97
C ASP A 171 -3.23 -11.23 4.64
N VAL A 172 -1.98 -11.27 4.16
CA VAL A 172 -1.57 -12.08 3.00
C VAL A 172 -1.83 -13.57 3.24
N ASN A 173 -1.42 -14.11 4.39
CA ASN A 173 -1.65 -15.52 4.74
C ASN A 173 -3.15 -15.86 4.86
N ARG A 174 -3.96 -14.92 5.35
CA ARG A 174 -5.41 -15.06 5.43
C ARG A 174 -6.04 -15.10 4.03
N LEU A 175 -5.67 -14.17 3.14
CA LEU A 175 -6.21 -14.10 1.77
C LEU A 175 -5.78 -15.30 0.92
N THR A 176 -4.53 -15.73 1.02
CA THR A 176 -4.04 -16.95 0.33
C THR A 176 -4.80 -18.20 0.77
N SER A 177 -5.08 -18.33 2.07
CA SER A 177 -5.94 -19.40 2.62
C SER A 177 -7.38 -19.34 2.11
N GLN A 178 -7.94 -18.14 2.00
CA GLN A 178 -9.27 -17.93 1.43
C GLN A 178 -9.31 -18.32 -0.06
N ILE A 179 -8.30 -17.94 -0.83
CA ILE A 179 -8.17 -18.29 -2.26
C ILE A 179 -8.06 -19.81 -2.43
N ALA A 180 -7.24 -20.50 -1.65
CA ALA A 180 -7.13 -21.96 -1.69
C ALA A 180 -8.46 -22.65 -1.34
N GLY A 181 -9.18 -22.16 -0.33
CA GLY A 181 -10.52 -22.65 0.01
C GLY A 181 -11.54 -22.43 -1.11
N LEU A 182 -11.49 -21.29 -1.82
CA LEU A 182 -12.32 -21.03 -2.98
C LEU A 182 -11.95 -21.92 -4.18
N ASN A 183 -10.66 -22.17 -4.41
CA ASN A 183 -10.19 -23.10 -5.44
C ASN A 183 -10.75 -24.51 -5.24
N ALA A 184 -10.74 -25.02 -4.00
CA ALA A 184 -11.31 -26.33 -3.69
C ALA A 184 -12.82 -26.39 -3.99
N LYS A 185 -13.58 -25.36 -3.60
CA LYS A 185 -15.02 -25.27 -3.86
C LYS A 185 -15.36 -25.14 -5.34
N ILE A 186 -14.57 -24.35 -6.10
CA ILE A 186 -14.73 -24.21 -7.54
C ILE A 186 -14.49 -25.55 -8.22
N PHE A 187 -13.41 -26.25 -7.84
CA PHE A 187 -13.09 -27.56 -8.38
C PHE A 187 -14.19 -28.59 -8.08
N GLU A 188 -14.74 -28.61 -6.87
CA GLU A 188 -15.84 -29.50 -6.50
C GLU A 188 -17.11 -29.23 -7.34
N ALA A 189 -17.50 -27.96 -7.47
CA ALA A 189 -18.65 -27.55 -8.26
C ALA A 189 -18.48 -27.83 -9.76
N GLU A 190 -17.29 -27.56 -10.33
CA GLU A 190 -17.00 -27.77 -11.75
C GLU A 190 -16.80 -29.24 -12.11
N SER A 191 -16.34 -30.06 -11.16
CA SER A 191 -16.29 -31.52 -11.31
C SER A 191 -17.69 -32.14 -11.44
N SER A 192 -18.73 -31.49 -10.91
CA SER A 192 -20.12 -31.91 -11.08
C SER A 192 -20.75 -31.47 -12.41
N GLY A 193 -19.98 -30.78 -13.27
CA GLY A 193 -20.43 -30.27 -14.57
C GLY A 193 -21.13 -28.90 -14.51
N GLN A 194 -21.17 -28.25 -13.34
CA GLN A 194 -21.75 -26.90 -13.15
C GLN A 194 -20.65 -25.82 -13.23
N GLN A 195 -20.97 -24.61 -13.71
CA GLN A 195 -20.02 -23.50 -13.67
C GLN A 195 -20.17 -22.70 -12.37
N ALA A 196 -19.08 -22.56 -11.61
CA ALA A 196 -19.07 -21.90 -10.31
C ALA A 196 -18.80 -20.39 -10.40
N ASN A 197 -19.63 -19.66 -11.15
CA ASN A 197 -19.41 -18.24 -11.50
C ASN A 197 -19.21 -17.33 -10.27
N ASP A 198 -20.08 -17.44 -9.28
CA ASP A 198 -20.05 -16.58 -8.09
C ASP A 198 -18.82 -16.88 -7.22
N LEU A 199 -18.41 -18.15 -7.11
CA LEU A 199 -17.18 -18.53 -6.40
C LEU A 199 -15.95 -18.00 -7.12
N ARG A 200 -15.95 -18.01 -8.47
CA ARG A 200 -14.90 -17.38 -9.27
C ARG A 200 -14.87 -15.86 -9.08
N ASP A 201 -16.00 -15.19 -8.90
CA ASP A 201 -16.05 -13.75 -8.61
C ASP A 201 -15.45 -13.45 -7.23
N GLN A 202 -15.82 -14.23 -6.21
CA GLN A 202 -15.24 -14.14 -4.87
C GLN A 202 -13.73 -14.40 -4.87
N ARG A 203 -13.26 -15.36 -5.68
CA ARG A 203 -11.82 -15.65 -5.85
C ARG A 203 -11.10 -14.48 -6.52
N GLY A 204 -11.70 -13.90 -7.57
CA GLY A 204 -11.16 -12.73 -8.25
C GLY A 204 -11.04 -11.51 -7.33
N LEU A 205 -12.05 -11.27 -6.48
CA LEU A 205 -12.00 -10.21 -5.48
C LEU A 205 -10.88 -10.47 -4.45
N ALA A 206 -10.80 -11.68 -3.90
CA ALA A 206 -9.75 -12.03 -2.93
C ALA A 206 -8.34 -11.92 -3.53
N LEU A 207 -8.16 -12.27 -4.81
CA LEU A 207 -6.91 -12.07 -5.54
C LEU A 207 -6.59 -10.58 -5.71
N ALA A 208 -7.59 -9.77 -6.05
CA ALA A 208 -7.42 -8.33 -6.23
C ALA A 208 -7.10 -7.61 -4.91
N ASP A 209 -7.67 -8.07 -3.80
CA ASP A 209 -7.33 -7.58 -2.44
C ASP A 209 -5.93 -8.05 -2.02
N LEU A 210 -5.52 -9.26 -2.44
CA LEU A 210 -4.15 -9.76 -2.21
C LEU A 210 -3.13 -8.92 -2.99
N GLY A 211 -3.45 -8.54 -4.23
CA GLY A 211 -2.62 -7.65 -5.05
C GLY A 211 -2.39 -6.28 -4.40
N GLU A 212 -3.35 -5.74 -3.65
CA GLU A 212 -3.13 -4.50 -2.89
C GLU A 212 -2.01 -4.67 -1.84
N LEU A 213 -1.86 -5.87 -1.26
CA LEU A 213 -0.90 -6.14 -0.20
C LEU A 213 0.50 -6.47 -0.72
N ILE A 214 0.59 -7.28 -1.78
CA ILE A 214 1.85 -7.79 -2.33
C ILE A 214 1.71 -8.02 -3.84
N GLU A 215 2.81 -7.82 -4.57
CA GLU A 215 2.92 -8.22 -5.97
C GLU A 215 2.60 -9.70 -6.17
N VAL A 216 1.60 -10.00 -7.00
CA VAL A 216 1.16 -11.35 -7.31
C VAL A 216 0.98 -11.58 -8.80
N SER A 217 1.34 -12.78 -9.22
CA SER A 217 1.02 -13.33 -10.52
C SER A 217 0.09 -14.51 -10.34
N SER A 218 -0.86 -14.68 -11.25
CA SER A 218 -1.83 -15.76 -11.18
C SER A 218 -1.96 -16.45 -12.53
N ILE A 219 -1.98 -17.78 -12.50
CA ILE A 219 -2.13 -18.63 -13.69
C ILE A 219 -3.23 -19.64 -13.37
N GLU A 220 -4.21 -19.74 -14.26
CA GLU A 220 -5.31 -20.70 -14.15
C GLU A 220 -5.07 -21.90 -15.07
N ASP A 221 -5.18 -23.11 -14.51
CA ASP A 221 -5.03 -24.35 -15.26
C ASP A 221 -6.30 -24.71 -16.04
N ALA A 222 -6.19 -25.66 -16.98
CA ALA A 222 -7.34 -26.19 -17.76
C ALA A 222 -8.47 -26.80 -16.90
N THR A 223 -8.18 -27.08 -15.62
CA THR A 223 -9.11 -27.60 -14.61
C THR A 223 -9.83 -26.52 -13.81
N GLY A 224 -9.58 -25.23 -14.10
CA GLY A 224 -10.16 -24.09 -13.38
C GLY A 224 -9.50 -23.78 -12.03
N GLN A 225 -8.44 -24.50 -11.67
CA GLN A 225 -7.67 -24.27 -10.45
C GLN A 225 -6.64 -23.14 -10.66
N LEU A 226 -6.55 -22.23 -9.70
CA LEU A 226 -5.66 -21.07 -9.76
C LEU A 226 -4.38 -21.33 -8.96
N THR A 227 -3.24 -21.09 -9.59
CA THR A 227 -1.93 -21.00 -8.93
C THR A 227 -1.56 -19.53 -8.77
N VAL A 228 -1.23 -19.11 -7.55
CA VAL A 228 -0.83 -17.73 -7.24
C VAL A 228 0.61 -17.73 -6.76
N SER A 229 1.45 -16.89 -7.37
CA SER A 229 2.86 -16.73 -7.01
C SER A 229 3.17 -15.27 -6.71
N ALA A 230 4.00 -15.02 -5.70
CA ALA A 230 4.50 -13.69 -5.36
C ALA A 230 5.91 -13.45 -5.95
N GLY A 231 6.20 -12.19 -6.26
CA GLY A 231 7.51 -11.72 -6.70
C GLY A 231 8.10 -12.53 -7.86
N ARG A 232 9.31 -13.09 -7.68
CA ARG A 232 10.06 -13.84 -8.71
C ARG A 232 9.58 -15.29 -8.91
N GLY A 233 8.34 -15.61 -8.54
CA GLY A 233 7.74 -16.93 -8.76
C GLY A 233 7.67 -17.82 -7.51
N GLN A 234 7.67 -17.24 -6.32
CA GLN A 234 7.40 -18.00 -5.09
C GLN A 234 5.91 -18.30 -4.98
N VAL A 235 5.54 -19.57 -5.09
CA VAL A 235 4.14 -20.01 -5.09
C VAL A 235 3.54 -19.81 -3.70
N LEU A 236 2.50 -18.99 -3.57
CA LEU A 236 1.74 -18.81 -2.32
C LEU A 236 0.52 -19.73 -2.24
N VAL A 237 -0.09 -20.00 -3.39
CA VAL A 237 -1.22 -20.91 -3.52
C VAL A 237 -0.97 -21.84 -4.68
N ASP A 238 -0.96 -23.14 -4.42
CA ASP A 238 -0.94 -24.20 -5.42
C ASP A 238 -2.20 -25.03 -5.22
N LYS A 239 -3.23 -24.78 -6.03
CA LYS A 239 -4.53 -25.45 -5.97
C LYS A 239 -5.20 -25.27 -4.61
N ASP A 240 -5.20 -26.31 -3.77
CA ASP A 240 -5.76 -26.35 -2.41
C ASP A 240 -4.71 -26.16 -1.32
N ARG A 241 -3.42 -26.12 -1.68
CA ARG A 241 -2.31 -25.93 -0.75
C ARG A 241 -1.91 -24.46 -0.67
N THR A 242 -1.55 -24.03 0.53
CA THR A 242 -0.99 -22.71 0.77
C THR A 242 0.42 -22.81 1.33
N TYR A 243 1.22 -21.81 0.98
CA TYR A 243 2.54 -21.57 1.54
C TYR A 243 2.52 -20.20 2.21
N GLN A 244 3.15 -20.10 3.37
CA GLN A 244 3.00 -18.93 4.24
C GLN A 244 4.19 -17.99 4.14
N LEU A 245 3.89 -16.70 4.28
CA LEU A 245 4.89 -15.70 4.59
C LEU A 245 5.06 -15.62 6.10
N VAL A 246 6.30 -15.51 6.56
CA VAL A 246 6.65 -15.37 7.98
C VAL A 246 7.54 -14.15 8.16
N GLY A 247 7.27 -13.36 9.20
CA GLY A 247 8.18 -12.29 9.61
C GLY A 247 9.25 -12.87 10.51
N VAL A 248 10.51 -12.81 10.08
CA VAL A 248 11.66 -13.28 10.88
C VAL A 248 12.42 -12.07 11.41
N PRO A 249 12.54 -11.89 12.74
CA PRO A 249 13.31 -10.80 13.32
C PRO A 249 14.78 -10.89 12.94
N ASN A 250 15.33 -9.81 12.38
CA ASN A 250 16.73 -9.73 12.02
C ASN A 250 17.52 -8.96 13.10
N LEU A 251 18.39 -9.68 13.82
CA LEU A 251 19.23 -9.10 14.89
C LEU A 251 20.23 -8.05 14.38
N SER A 252 20.57 -8.08 13.08
CA SER A 252 21.44 -7.08 12.44
C SER A 252 20.70 -5.76 12.17
N ASN A 253 19.37 -5.77 12.25
CA ASN A 253 18.46 -4.65 11.97
C ASN A 253 17.64 -4.30 13.22
N ASN A 254 18.26 -4.24 14.41
CA ASN A 254 17.57 -3.96 15.67
C ASN A 254 16.32 -4.85 15.94
N GLY A 255 16.22 -6.04 15.32
CA GLY A 255 15.07 -6.93 15.46
C GLY A 255 13.88 -6.64 14.54
N LEU A 256 13.98 -5.73 13.57
CA LEU A 256 12.92 -5.53 12.58
C LEU A 256 12.66 -6.81 11.75
N LEU A 257 11.43 -6.95 11.29
CA LEU A 257 10.97 -8.15 10.59
C LEU A 257 11.45 -8.17 9.14
N ASP A 258 12.18 -9.21 8.76
CA ASP A 258 12.39 -9.57 7.37
C ASP A 258 11.25 -10.48 6.88
N VAL A 259 10.78 -10.23 5.66
CA VAL A 259 9.72 -11.03 5.05
C VAL A 259 10.34 -12.28 4.48
N HIS A 260 9.98 -13.42 5.03
CA HIS A 260 10.48 -14.71 4.63
C HIS A 260 9.36 -15.58 4.07
N TYR A 261 9.70 -16.46 3.13
CA TYR A 261 8.83 -17.48 2.57
C TYR A 261 9.14 -18.83 3.20
N ASP A 262 8.13 -19.48 3.76
CA ASP A 262 8.26 -20.80 4.41
C ASP A 262 7.54 -21.88 3.58
N VAL A 263 8.32 -22.89 3.18
CA VAL A 263 7.83 -24.09 2.46
C VAL A 263 7.41 -25.23 3.39
N GLY A 264 7.42 -25.03 4.71
CA GLY A 264 7.03 -26.02 5.70
C GLY A 264 8.10 -27.07 6.02
N ALA A 265 9.35 -26.81 5.65
CA ALA A 265 10.51 -27.71 5.86
C ALA A 265 11.58 -27.13 6.80
N GLY A 266 11.29 -26.02 7.49
CA GLY A 266 12.21 -25.34 8.41
C GLY A 266 13.27 -24.45 7.75
N SER A 267 13.32 -24.42 6.42
CA SER A 267 14.14 -23.46 5.66
C SER A 267 13.26 -22.33 5.14
N THR A 268 13.61 -21.10 5.51
CA THR A 268 12.92 -19.89 5.07
C THR A 268 13.77 -19.10 4.09
N THR A 269 13.18 -18.59 3.01
CA THR A 269 13.88 -17.77 2.01
C THR A 269 13.50 -16.30 2.18
N ASN A 270 14.49 -15.40 2.26
CA ASN A 270 14.22 -13.97 2.36
C ASN A 270 13.63 -13.43 1.05
N LEU A 271 12.47 -12.77 1.16
CA LEU A 271 11.75 -12.13 0.06
C LEU A 271 11.74 -10.60 0.14
N SER A 272 12.27 -10.00 1.21
CA SER A 272 12.27 -8.53 1.40
C SER A 272 12.84 -7.78 0.20
N SER A 273 13.86 -8.33 -0.47
CA SER A 273 14.49 -7.72 -1.67
C SER A 273 13.83 -8.09 -3.00
N VAL A 274 12.97 -9.11 -3.00
CA VAL A 274 12.37 -9.67 -4.21
C VAL A 274 11.03 -9.00 -4.51
N ILE A 275 10.28 -8.62 -3.49
CA ILE A 275 8.97 -7.95 -3.61
C ILE A 275 9.18 -6.57 -4.26
N GLN A 276 8.59 -6.33 -5.44
CA GLN A 276 8.77 -5.07 -6.18
C GLN A 276 7.57 -4.13 -6.06
N SER A 277 6.39 -4.62 -5.66
CA SER A 277 5.19 -3.78 -5.50
C SER A 277 4.24 -4.29 -4.42
N GLY A 278 3.13 -3.57 -4.22
CA GLY A 278 2.15 -3.78 -3.16
C GLY A 278 2.44 -2.96 -1.90
N ARG A 279 1.46 -2.94 -0.98
CA ARG A 279 1.57 -2.26 0.32
C ARG A 279 2.83 -2.63 1.07
N LEU A 280 3.22 -3.90 1.04
CA LEU A 280 4.39 -4.43 1.72
C LEU A 280 5.68 -3.74 1.25
N LYS A 281 5.83 -3.52 -0.07
CA LYS A 281 6.98 -2.79 -0.64
C LYS A 281 7.05 -1.36 -0.14
N GLY A 282 5.93 -0.64 -0.19
CA GLY A 282 5.89 0.76 0.25
C GLY A 282 6.23 0.95 1.73
N LEU A 283 5.78 0.02 2.58
CA LEU A 283 6.17 0.00 4.00
C LEU A 283 7.67 -0.29 4.18
N LEU A 284 8.19 -1.31 3.48
CA LEU A 284 9.60 -1.69 3.58
C LEU A 284 10.54 -0.57 3.10
N ASP A 285 10.21 0.12 2.01
CA ASP A 285 11.04 1.22 1.49
C ASP A 285 11.16 2.37 2.47
N VAL A 286 10.05 2.77 3.10
CA VAL A 286 10.10 3.85 4.10
C VAL A 286 10.87 3.39 5.34
N ARG A 287 10.64 2.15 5.80
CA ARG A 287 11.27 1.58 7.00
C ARG A 287 12.78 1.36 6.84
N ASP A 288 13.20 0.86 5.68
CA ASP A 288 14.56 0.32 5.48
C ASP A 288 15.45 1.27 4.66
N GLN A 289 14.88 2.23 3.92
CA GLN A 289 15.65 3.20 3.14
C GLN A 289 15.45 4.63 3.66
N THR A 290 14.21 5.11 3.71
CA THR A 290 13.94 6.52 4.03
C THR A 290 14.29 6.86 5.48
N ILE A 291 13.77 6.12 6.46
CA ILE A 291 14.03 6.39 7.88
C ILE A 291 15.52 6.26 8.22
N PRO A 292 16.25 5.21 7.82
CA PRO A 292 17.69 5.11 8.07
C PRO A 292 18.50 6.23 7.41
N GLY A 293 18.12 6.66 6.20
CA GLY A 293 18.72 7.81 5.52
C GLY A 293 18.53 9.12 6.29
N LEU A 294 17.32 9.37 6.80
CA LEU A 294 17.02 10.52 7.64
C LEU A 294 17.79 10.49 8.95
N ARG A 295 17.84 9.34 9.63
CA ARG A 295 18.62 9.14 10.87
C ARG A 295 20.08 9.46 10.66
N THR A 296 20.68 8.92 9.59
CA THR A 296 22.08 9.18 9.23
C THR A 296 22.33 10.66 8.97
N SER A 297 21.41 11.34 8.30
CA SER A 297 21.53 12.77 8.02
C SER A 297 21.47 13.61 9.32
N LEU A 298 20.54 13.29 10.22
CA LEU A 298 20.46 13.94 11.53
C LEU A 298 21.70 13.67 12.39
N ASP A 299 22.17 12.43 12.45
CA ASP A 299 23.37 12.05 13.21
C ASP A 299 24.61 12.76 12.66
N THR A 300 24.72 12.91 11.34
CA THR A 300 25.81 13.65 10.70
C THR A 300 25.78 15.12 11.11
N LEU A 301 24.62 15.78 11.00
CA LEU A 301 24.44 17.16 11.45
C LEU A 301 24.78 17.33 12.94
N THR A 302 24.26 16.45 13.80
CA THR A 302 24.54 16.48 15.24
C THR A 302 26.03 16.32 15.53
N SER A 303 26.68 15.36 14.87
CA SER A 303 28.10 15.10 15.09
C SER A 303 28.98 16.31 14.73
N GLU A 304 28.64 17.00 13.65
CA GLU A 304 29.35 18.20 13.20
C GLU A 304 29.11 19.40 14.12
N VAL A 305 27.87 19.60 14.59
CA VAL A 305 27.57 20.63 15.60
C VAL A 305 28.36 20.38 16.87
N VAL A 306 28.35 19.16 17.39
CA VAL A 306 29.10 18.78 18.61
C VAL A 306 30.60 18.98 18.40
N ALA A 307 31.15 18.51 17.28
CA ALA A 307 32.57 18.59 16.99
C ALA A 307 33.07 20.03 16.90
N GLN A 308 32.41 20.87 16.09
CA GLN A 308 32.85 22.24 15.85
C GLN A 308 32.65 23.13 17.09
N VAL A 309 31.51 23.00 17.78
CA VAL A 309 31.26 23.75 19.01
C VAL A 309 32.25 23.35 20.10
N ASN A 310 32.48 22.05 20.33
CA ASN A 310 33.45 21.61 21.35
C ASN A 310 34.88 22.01 21.00
N GLN A 311 35.28 21.88 19.73
CA GLN A 311 36.60 22.31 19.28
C GLN A 311 36.85 23.79 19.59
N GLN A 312 35.90 24.65 19.24
CA GLN A 312 36.04 26.08 19.49
C GLN A 312 35.87 26.44 20.98
N HIS A 313 35.00 25.74 21.71
CA HIS A 313 34.79 25.99 23.14
C HIS A 313 36.04 25.66 23.97
N ARG A 314 36.77 24.59 23.63
CA ARG A 314 38.03 24.22 24.31
C ARG A 314 39.13 25.28 24.18
N LEU A 315 39.12 26.09 23.13
CA LEU A 315 40.10 27.17 22.89
C LEU A 315 39.84 28.42 23.73
N GLY A 316 38.67 28.54 24.35
CA GLY A 316 38.28 29.70 25.14
C GLY A 316 38.49 29.54 26.64
N PHE A 317 38.11 30.59 27.36
CA PHE A 317 38.14 30.68 28.82
C PHE A 317 36.78 31.13 29.38
N GLY A 318 36.34 30.45 30.45
CA GLY A 318 35.16 30.79 31.24
C GLY A 318 35.38 31.99 32.18
N LEU A 319 34.30 32.47 32.80
CA LEU A 319 34.35 33.54 33.82
C LEU A 319 35.08 33.09 35.10
N ASP A 320 35.10 31.79 35.37
CA ASP A 320 35.84 31.17 36.48
C ASP A 320 37.30 30.84 36.11
N GLY A 321 37.75 31.20 34.90
CA GLY A 321 39.07 30.86 34.39
C GLY A 321 39.20 29.42 33.88
N SER A 322 38.12 28.63 33.87
CA SER A 322 38.13 27.28 33.29
C SER A 322 38.41 27.32 31.78
N THR A 323 39.13 26.31 31.28
CA THR A 323 39.46 26.15 29.86
C THR A 323 39.49 24.67 29.49
N ASN A 324 39.61 24.37 28.19
CA ASN A 324 39.67 23.02 27.65
C ASN A 324 38.50 22.12 28.10
N GLN A 325 37.30 22.71 28.21
CA GLN A 325 36.06 22.01 28.55
C GLN A 325 35.22 21.77 27.29
N ASP A 326 34.56 20.64 27.22
CA ASP A 326 33.56 20.36 26.19
C ASP A 326 32.23 21.01 26.55
N PHE A 327 31.57 21.60 25.56
CA PHE A 327 30.25 22.22 25.73
C PHE A 327 29.15 21.15 25.69
N PHE A 328 29.18 20.31 24.65
CA PHE A 328 28.38 19.10 24.51
C PHE A 328 29.16 17.86 24.97
N SER A 329 28.47 16.83 25.44
CA SER A 329 29.09 15.56 25.84
C SER A 329 29.85 14.92 24.66
N PRO A 330 31.14 14.59 24.80
CA PRO A 330 31.90 13.92 23.74
C PRO A 330 31.41 12.48 23.47
N ALA A 331 30.65 11.88 24.40
CA ALA A 331 29.99 10.60 24.19
C ALA A 331 28.65 10.73 23.43
N GLY A 332 28.13 11.95 23.29
CA GLY A 332 26.83 12.25 22.71
C GLY A 332 26.92 12.84 21.31
N THR A 333 27.40 12.08 20.32
CA THR A 333 27.62 12.56 18.94
C THR A 333 26.47 12.29 17.97
N THR A 334 25.49 11.48 18.36
CA THR A 334 24.29 11.18 17.55
C THR A 334 23.10 12.02 17.99
N ALA A 335 22.12 12.21 17.11
CA ALA A 335 20.90 12.96 17.40
C ALA A 335 20.14 12.41 18.60
N ARG A 336 20.26 11.10 18.87
CA ARG A 336 19.65 10.41 20.02
C ARG A 336 20.38 10.63 21.34
N THR A 337 21.66 10.98 21.31
CA THR A 337 22.55 10.97 22.48
C THR A 337 23.13 12.33 22.82
N ILE A 338 22.88 13.35 21.99
CA ILE A 338 23.38 14.69 22.21
C ILE A 338 22.89 15.21 23.57
N ALA A 339 23.83 15.73 24.34
CA ALA A 339 23.59 16.28 25.66
C ALA A 339 24.57 17.40 25.93
N VAL A 340 24.13 18.42 26.67
CA VAL A 340 25.02 19.48 27.15
C VAL A 340 25.81 18.98 28.35
N SER A 341 27.13 19.15 28.34
CA SER A 341 28.01 18.70 29.44
C SER A 341 28.19 19.76 30.53
N LEU A 342 27.95 21.03 30.21
CA LEU A 342 28.13 22.14 31.16
C LEU A 342 26.89 22.31 32.03
N THR A 343 27.09 22.29 33.35
CA THR A 343 26.04 22.60 34.34
C THR A 343 26.19 23.98 34.98
N ASP A 344 27.37 24.59 34.85
CA ASP A 344 27.68 25.93 35.38
C ASP A 344 27.86 26.93 34.25
N VAL A 345 27.02 27.97 34.24
CA VAL A 345 27.02 29.06 33.25
C VAL A 345 28.33 29.87 33.24
N ARG A 346 29.11 29.84 34.34
CA ARG A 346 30.41 30.50 34.42
C ARG A 346 31.47 29.79 33.58
N LYS A 347 31.30 28.50 33.30
CA LYS A 347 32.23 27.68 32.49
C LYS A 347 32.06 27.85 30.98
N ILE A 348 31.06 28.61 30.54
CA ILE A 348 30.89 28.94 29.12
C ILE A 348 32.11 29.78 28.66
N ALA A 349 32.88 29.22 27.74
CA ALA A 349 34.16 29.76 27.31
C ALA A 349 33.99 30.88 26.28
N ALA A 350 33.74 32.11 26.74
CA ALA A 350 33.50 33.28 25.87
C ALA A 350 34.76 34.10 25.55
N SER A 351 35.76 34.08 26.45
CA SER A 351 37.00 34.84 26.31
C SER A 351 38.07 34.06 25.53
N SER A 352 38.93 34.74 24.78
CA SER A 352 40.13 34.13 24.16
C SER A 352 41.36 34.12 25.07
N THR A 353 41.28 34.67 26.28
CA THR A 353 42.42 34.82 27.21
C THR A 353 42.10 34.38 28.64
N ALA A 354 43.10 33.78 29.31
CA ALA A 354 43.00 33.23 30.67
C ALA A 354 42.83 34.29 31.76
N ALA A 355 43.30 35.52 31.51
CA ALA A 355 43.25 36.61 32.49
C ALA A 355 41.83 37.10 32.79
N GLY A 356 40.79 36.50 32.17
CA GLY A 356 39.40 36.85 32.41
C GLY A 356 39.15 38.34 32.20
N VAL A 357 39.82 38.96 31.20
CA VAL A 357 39.69 40.39 30.92
C VAL A 357 38.20 40.69 30.78
N PRO A 358 37.60 41.45 31.72
CA PRO A 358 36.16 41.68 31.69
C PRO A 358 35.79 42.29 30.34
N GLY A 359 34.86 41.64 29.62
CA GLY A 359 34.44 42.10 28.30
C GLY A 359 35.12 41.43 27.10
N ASN A 360 36.10 40.54 27.27
CA ASN A 360 36.63 39.77 26.14
C ASN A 360 35.59 38.74 25.66
N ASN A 361 35.17 38.88 24.41
CA ASN A 361 34.14 38.08 23.75
C ASN A 361 34.64 37.38 22.47
N ALA A 362 35.95 37.38 22.21
CA ALA A 362 36.49 36.93 20.94
C ALA A 362 36.14 35.46 20.64
N ASN A 363 36.19 34.57 21.64
CA ASN A 363 35.82 33.17 21.44
C ASN A 363 34.31 32.99 21.23
N ALA A 364 33.49 33.76 21.93
CA ALA A 364 32.04 33.76 21.73
C ALA A 364 31.64 34.26 20.33
N LEU A 365 32.34 35.25 19.79
CA LEU A 365 32.15 35.71 18.40
C LEU A 365 32.55 34.62 17.39
N THR A 366 33.65 33.90 17.62
CA THR A 366 34.03 32.78 16.74
C THR A 366 33.02 31.64 16.83
N LEU A 367 32.54 31.29 18.03
CA LEU A 367 31.47 30.31 18.22
C LEU A 367 30.18 30.73 17.49
N ALA A 368 29.77 32.00 17.60
CA ALA A 368 28.60 32.51 16.90
C ALA A 368 28.80 32.52 15.37
N GLY A 369 30.05 32.75 14.92
CA GLY A 369 30.46 32.70 13.53
C GLY A 369 30.32 31.32 12.87
N LEU A 370 30.33 30.23 13.65
CA LEU A 370 30.11 28.87 13.14
C LEU A 370 28.77 28.73 12.40
N ARG A 371 27.77 29.56 12.73
CA ARG A 371 26.48 29.62 12.03
C ARG A 371 26.63 29.87 10.52
N SER A 372 27.63 30.65 10.14
CA SER A 372 27.88 31.09 8.77
C SER A 372 29.11 30.43 8.15
N GLN A 373 29.69 29.45 8.84
CA GLN A 373 30.85 28.72 8.34
C GLN A 373 30.39 27.46 7.61
N ASP A 374 30.98 27.23 6.44
CA ASP A 374 30.73 26.03 5.67
C ASP A 374 31.47 24.84 6.31
N SER A 375 30.74 23.73 6.46
CA SER A 375 31.31 22.46 6.93
C SER A 375 31.56 21.53 5.75
N VAL A 376 32.83 21.15 5.52
CA VAL A 376 33.22 20.21 4.45
C VAL A 376 32.52 18.85 4.60
N PRO A 377 32.47 18.22 5.80
CA PRO A 377 31.70 16.99 6.00
C PRO A 377 30.20 17.09 5.66
N LEU A 378 29.61 18.28 5.73
CA LEU A 378 28.22 18.53 5.36
C LEU A 378 28.03 18.81 3.86
N GLY A 379 29.11 18.80 3.06
CA GLY A 379 29.06 19.14 1.64
C GLY A 379 29.41 20.60 1.34
N SER A 380 30.18 21.26 2.22
CA SER A 380 30.55 22.68 2.12
C SER A 380 29.36 23.63 2.17
N VAL A 381 28.44 23.35 3.09
CA VAL A 381 27.27 24.18 3.40
C VAL A 381 27.22 24.47 4.90
N THR A 382 26.42 25.45 5.30
CA THR A 382 26.17 25.75 6.72
C THR A 382 25.27 24.70 7.38
N PHE A 383 25.24 24.65 8.72
CA PHE A 383 24.33 23.76 9.47
C PHE A 383 22.87 23.94 9.09
N GLN A 384 22.45 25.20 8.91
CA GLN A 384 21.07 25.54 8.56
C GLN A 384 20.75 25.08 7.13
N GLU A 385 21.65 25.34 6.19
CA GLU A 385 21.48 24.93 4.79
C GLU A 385 21.45 23.41 4.63
N TYR A 386 22.34 22.69 5.32
CA TYR A 386 22.31 21.22 5.36
C TYR A 386 20.95 20.70 5.83
N TYR A 387 20.45 21.21 6.97
CA TYR A 387 19.15 20.81 7.47
C TYR A 387 18.01 21.14 6.49
N SER A 388 18.03 22.33 5.87
CA SER A 388 17.07 22.72 4.84
C SER A 388 17.12 21.82 3.61
N THR A 389 18.31 21.35 3.19
CA THR A 389 18.45 20.37 2.10
C THR A 389 17.85 19.02 2.49
N VAL A 390 18.08 18.53 3.71
CA VAL A 390 17.50 17.26 4.20
C VAL A 390 15.97 17.36 4.23
N ALA A 391 15.42 18.45 4.80
CA ALA A 391 13.99 18.69 4.84
C ALA A 391 13.38 18.83 3.43
N GLY A 392 14.05 19.54 2.52
CA GLY A 392 13.63 19.70 1.13
C GLY A 392 13.67 18.39 0.34
N SER A 393 14.68 17.55 0.56
CA SER A 393 14.78 16.21 -0.03
C SER A 393 13.65 15.31 0.44
N PHE A 394 13.37 15.28 1.74
CA PHE A 394 12.23 14.55 2.30
C PHE A 394 10.90 15.05 1.72
N GLY A 395 10.69 16.37 1.66
CA GLY A 395 9.49 16.97 1.07
C GLY A 395 9.33 16.60 -0.41
N SER A 396 10.43 16.55 -1.17
CA SER A 396 10.41 16.12 -2.58
C SER A 396 10.05 14.64 -2.74
N ILE A 397 10.53 13.77 -1.84
CA ILE A 397 10.15 12.34 -1.81
C ILE A 397 8.66 12.19 -1.51
N ALA A 398 8.15 12.87 -0.47
CA ALA A 398 6.74 12.84 -0.07
C ALA A 398 5.83 13.33 -1.20
N GLN A 399 6.15 14.48 -1.80
CA GLN A 399 5.41 15.04 -2.92
C GLN A 399 5.46 14.14 -4.17
N GLY A 400 6.61 13.52 -4.44
CA GLY A 400 6.76 12.56 -5.54
C GLY A 400 5.85 11.33 -5.37
N VAL A 401 5.80 10.76 -4.16
CA VAL A 401 4.92 9.62 -3.84
C VAL A 401 3.45 10.03 -3.93
N GLU A 402 3.07 11.20 -3.42
CA GLU A 402 1.69 11.70 -3.50
C GLU A 402 1.27 11.96 -4.96
N GLY A 403 2.17 12.49 -5.79
CA GLY A 403 1.95 12.66 -7.23
C GLY A 403 1.74 11.32 -7.94
N ASN A 404 2.59 10.34 -7.67
CA ASN A 404 2.47 8.99 -8.21
C ASN A 404 1.18 8.30 -7.77
N LEU A 405 0.78 8.47 -6.50
CA LEU A 405 -0.50 7.98 -5.99
C LEU A 405 -1.69 8.53 -6.78
N LYS A 406 -1.73 9.85 -7.01
CA LYS A 406 -2.80 10.50 -7.80
C LYS A 406 -2.85 9.99 -9.24
N VAL A 407 -1.69 9.85 -9.89
CA VAL A 407 -1.61 9.30 -11.26
C VAL A 407 -2.13 7.86 -11.28
N GLN A 408 -1.73 7.04 -10.29
CA GLN A 408 -2.14 5.66 -10.20
C GLN A 408 -3.64 5.50 -9.91
N GLN A 409 -4.22 6.39 -9.10
CA GLN A 409 -5.68 6.46 -8.85
C GLN A 409 -6.45 6.72 -10.16
N ILE A 410 -6.03 7.72 -10.93
CA ILE A 410 -6.67 8.04 -12.22
C ILE A 410 -6.62 6.83 -13.17
N LEU A 411 -5.47 6.17 -13.27
CA LEU A 411 -5.32 4.97 -14.09
C LEU A 411 -6.22 3.82 -13.60
N HIS A 412 -6.29 3.61 -12.28
CA HIS A 412 -7.15 2.61 -11.66
C HIS A 412 -8.63 2.87 -11.97
N ASP A 413 -9.08 4.11 -11.87
CA ASP A 413 -10.47 4.50 -12.14
C ASP A 413 -10.83 4.34 -13.63
N GLN A 414 -9.88 4.65 -14.52
CA GLN A 414 -10.06 4.42 -15.96
C GLN A 414 -10.18 2.92 -16.28
N LEU A 415 -9.30 2.08 -15.73
CA LEU A 415 -9.36 0.62 -15.90
C LEU A 415 -10.63 0.02 -15.28
N THR A 416 -11.07 0.55 -14.14
CA THR A 416 -12.32 0.14 -13.50
C THR A 416 -13.52 0.49 -14.38
N SER A 417 -13.53 1.68 -15.00
CA SER A 417 -14.57 2.08 -15.95
C SER A 417 -14.57 1.22 -17.21
N GLN A 418 -13.38 0.87 -17.73
CA GLN A 418 -13.23 -0.04 -18.86
C GLN A 418 -13.69 -1.47 -18.52
N ARG A 419 -13.40 -1.94 -17.30
CA ARG A 419 -13.95 -3.22 -16.81
C ARG A 419 -15.47 -3.17 -16.71
N ALA A 420 -16.02 -2.07 -16.19
CA ALA A 420 -17.47 -1.90 -16.06
C ALA A 420 -18.19 -1.87 -17.43
N SER A 421 -17.56 -1.38 -18.49
CA SER A 421 -18.18 -1.39 -19.83
C SER A 421 -18.21 -2.79 -20.48
N VAL A 422 -17.34 -3.71 -20.07
CA VAL A 422 -17.26 -5.08 -20.63
C VAL A 422 -17.96 -6.11 -19.72
N SER A 423 -17.72 -6.00 -18.42
CA SER A 423 -18.14 -6.98 -17.41
C SER A 423 -19.21 -6.45 -16.46
N GLY A 424 -19.52 -5.16 -16.51
CA GLY A 424 -20.52 -4.54 -15.64
C GLY A 424 -21.95 -4.91 -16.01
N VAL A 425 -22.84 -4.75 -15.04
CA VAL A 425 -24.28 -4.97 -15.22
C VAL A 425 -24.95 -3.65 -15.60
N SER A 426 -25.53 -3.58 -16.80
CA SER A 426 -26.38 -2.47 -17.21
C SER A 426 -27.84 -2.77 -16.87
N MET A 427 -28.46 -1.95 -16.01
CA MET A 427 -29.84 -2.15 -15.58
C MET A 427 -30.82 -2.12 -16.78
N ASP A 428 -30.57 -1.23 -17.73
CA ASP A 428 -31.43 -1.09 -18.92
C ASP A 428 -31.29 -2.30 -19.87
N GLU A 429 -30.06 -2.80 -20.05
CA GLU A 429 -29.83 -4.02 -20.84
C GLU A 429 -30.45 -5.24 -20.16
N GLU A 430 -30.26 -5.40 -18.85
CA GLU A 430 -30.84 -6.53 -18.12
C GLU A 430 -32.36 -6.46 -18.07
N LEU A 431 -32.96 -5.26 -17.98
CA LEU A 431 -34.41 -5.08 -18.08
C LEU A 431 -34.92 -5.42 -19.49
N ALA A 432 -34.22 -4.97 -20.54
CA ALA A 432 -34.56 -5.31 -21.92
C ALA A 432 -34.47 -6.82 -22.18
N ASN A 433 -33.40 -7.47 -21.69
CA ASN A 433 -33.22 -8.92 -21.75
C ASN A 433 -34.32 -9.64 -20.97
N LEU A 434 -34.67 -9.16 -19.78
CA LEU A 434 -35.75 -9.72 -18.96
C LEU A 434 -37.09 -9.65 -19.69
N LEU A 435 -37.42 -8.51 -20.32
CA LEU A 435 -38.62 -8.35 -21.14
C LEU A 435 -38.60 -9.27 -22.37
N GLN A 436 -37.44 -9.42 -23.01
CA GLN A 436 -37.27 -10.35 -24.13
C GLN A 436 -37.53 -11.79 -23.69
N TYR A 437 -36.94 -12.24 -22.58
CA TYR A 437 -37.14 -13.58 -22.06
C TYR A 437 -38.59 -13.80 -21.58
N GLN A 438 -39.24 -12.81 -20.98
CA GLN A 438 -40.66 -12.87 -20.62
C GLN A 438 -41.55 -13.08 -21.85
N ARG A 439 -41.32 -12.31 -22.93
CA ARG A 439 -42.05 -12.47 -24.19
C ARG A 439 -41.80 -13.83 -24.83
N SER A 440 -40.56 -14.32 -24.81
CA SER A 440 -40.22 -15.68 -25.27
C SER A 440 -40.94 -16.75 -24.46
N PHE A 441 -41.01 -16.60 -23.13
CA PHE A 441 -41.71 -17.50 -22.23
C PHE A 441 -43.22 -17.52 -22.51
N GLU A 442 -43.85 -16.34 -22.69
CA GLU A 442 -45.26 -16.22 -23.04
C GLU A 442 -45.57 -16.87 -24.40
N ALA A 443 -44.72 -16.62 -25.41
CA ALA A 443 -44.86 -17.20 -26.74
C ALA A 443 -44.75 -18.74 -26.70
N ALA A 444 -43.75 -19.26 -25.99
CA ALA A 444 -43.56 -20.70 -25.79
C ALA A 444 -44.75 -21.35 -25.04
N SER A 445 -45.29 -20.65 -24.04
CA SER A 445 -46.48 -21.10 -23.30
C SER A 445 -47.71 -21.19 -24.20
N ARG A 446 -47.94 -20.18 -25.06
CA ARG A 446 -49.04 -20.23 -26.05
C ARG A 446 -48.86 -21.36 -27.06
N MET A 447 -47.62 -21.63 -27.49
CA MET A 447 -47.32 -22.78 -28.36
C MET A 447 -47.72 -24.11 -27.71
N ILE A 448 -47.47 -24.28 -26.42
CA ILE A 448 -47.86 -25.49 -25.68
C ILE A 448 -49.39 -25.62 -25.61
N VAL A 449 -50.11 -24.53 -25.35
CA VAL A 449 -51.59 -24.51 -25.34
C VAL A 449 -52.17 -24.91 -26.70
N VAL A 450 -51.68 -24.31 -27.79
CA VAL A 450 -52.13 -24.66 -29.15
C VAL A 450 -51.82 -26.12 -29.48
N ALA A 451 -50.66 -26.63 -29.06
CA ALA A 451 -50.32 -28.03 -29.27
C ALA A 451 -51.24 -28.97 -28.48
N ASP A 452 -51.64 -28.62 -27.25
CA ASP A 452 -52.63 -29.37 -26.47
C ASP A 452 -54.02 -29.36 -27.13
N GLU A 453 -54.49 -28.21 -27.61
CA GLU A 453 -55.75 -28.10 -28.35
C GLU A 453 -55.76 -28.99 -29.62
N LEU A 454 -54.66 -28.97 -30.38
CA LEU A 454 -54.48 -29.84 -31.56
C LEU A 454 -54.46 -31.33 -31.16
N PHE A 455 -53.84 -31.67 -30.04
CA PHE A 455 -53.80 -33.03 -29.52
C PHE A 455 -55.20 -33.53 -29.13
N GLN A 456 -55.95 -32.71 -28.40
CA GLN A 456 -57.34 -32.99 -28.01
C GLN A 456 -58.25 -33.14 -29.23
N THR A 457 -58.08 -32.28 -30.25
CA THR A 457 -58.84 -32.36 -31.51
C THR A 457 -58.58 -33.67 -32.26
N ILE A 458 -57.33 -34.14 -32.31
CA ILE A 458 -57.03 -35.45 -32.92
C ILE A 458 -57.61 -36.60 -32.10
N LEU A 459 -57.57 -36.53 -30.78
CA LEU A 459 -58.15 -37.53 -29.90
C LEU A 459 -59.68 -37.62 -30.05
N SER A 460 -60.36 -36.48 -30.19
CA SER A 460 -61.81 -36.44 -30.39
C SER A 460 -62.23 -36.97 -31.75
N MET A 461 -61.40 -36.80 -32.80
CA MET A 461 -61.62 -37.41 -34.13
C MET A 461 -61.43 -38.94 -34.18
N LYS A 462 -60.82 -39.55 -33.14
CA LYS A 462 -60.57 -40.99 -33.06
C LYS A 462 -61.70 -41.77 -32.35
N ARG A 463 -62.70 -41.08 -31.80
CA ARG A 463 -63.97 -41.67 -31.37
C ARG A 463 -64.99 -41.52 -32.49
#